data_AF-A0A8X6EXK6-F1
#
_entry.id   AF-A0A8X6EXK6-F1
#
_cell.length_a   1.000
_cell.length_b   1.000
_cell.length_c   1.000
_cell.angle_alpha   90.00
_cell.angle_beta   90.00
_cell.angle_gamma   90.00
#
_symmetry.space_group_name_H-M   'P 1'
#
loop_
_entity.id
_entity.type
_entity.pdbx_description
1 polymer ?
#
loop_
_entity_poly.entity_id
_entity_poly.type
_entity_poly.pdbx_seq_one_letter_code
_entity_poly.pdbx_strand_id
1 'polypeptide(L)'
;YKVLGVSITSDEDVEAVDRIKKEYRNDVEYWRDFQSDDEVFLLVSKSVFKEVKETLDNNQMKIEIVQNNLDELINAERGPSRHDDKLVFGFNLAKHNSFDKIQKFLRKITSKYESMSKLEVIGNTHEKRPIYAVHV
;
A
#
# COMPACT_ATOMS: atom_id res chain seq x y z
N TYR A 1 -2.78 7.14 11.69
CA TYR A 1 -1.52 7.64 11.10
C TYR A 1 -1.78 8.81 10.17
N LYS A 2 -0.75 9.59 9.83
CA LYS A 2 -0.73 10.60 8.76
C LYS A 2 0.30 10.22 7.69
N VAL A 3 0.13 10.71 6.47
CA VAL A 3 1.14 10.60 5.40
C VAL A 3 1.66 12.00 5.07
N LEU A 4 2.97 12.16 5.12
CA LEU A 4 3.67 13.41 4.76
C LEU A 4 4.43 13.22 3.47
N GLY A 5 4.24 14.12 2.52
CA GLY A 5 5.15 14.33 1.40
C GLY A 5 6.22 15.32 1.84
N VAL A 6 7.49 14.96 1.66
CA VAL A 6 8.62 15.78 2.06
C VAL A 6 9.51 15.95 0.83
N SER A 7 9.66 17.19 0.35
CA SER A 7 10.56 17.49 -0.76
C SER A 7 12.01 17.38 -0.32
N ILE A 8 12.83 16.75 -1.14
CA ILE A 8 14.24 16.47 -0.90
C ILE A 8 15.02 17.26 -1.94
N THR A 9 15.88 18.17 -1.48
CA THR A 9 16.64 19.07 -2.36
C THR A 9 18.15 18.99 -2.16
N SER A 10 18.58 18.25 -1.13
CA SER A 10 19.98 18.14 -0.74
C SER A 10 20.27 16.80 -0.04
N ASP A 11 21.55 16.45 0.08
CA ASP A 11 21.97 15.29 0.88
C ASP A 11 21.68 15.49 2.39
N GLU A 12 21.68 16.74 2.87
CA GLU A 12 21.33 17.07 4.26
C GLU A 12 19.87 16.74 4.57
N ASP A 13 18.97 16.94 3.60
CA ASP A 13 17.55 16.56 3.69
C ASP A 13 17.39 15.04 3.85
N VAL A 14 18.16 14.27 3.08
CA VAL A 14 18.19 12.79 3.17
C VAL A 14 18.63 12.36 4.56
N GLU A 15 19.73 12.94 5.07
CA GLU A 15 20.24 12.65 6.41
C GLU A 15 19.25 13.02 7.51
N ALA A 16 18.53 14.12 7.37
CA ALA A 16 17.50 14.56 8.31
C ALA A 16 16.35 13.55 8.39
N VAL A 17 15.84 13.09 7.25
CA VAL A 17 14.76 12.10 7.20
C VAL A 17 15.23 10.74 7.73
N ASP A 18 16.43 10.30 7.38
CA ASP A 18 17.01 9.06 7.90
C ASP A 18 17.22 9.10 9.42
N ARG A 19 17.60 10.27 9.97
CA ARG A 19 17.70 10.48 11.41
C ARG A 19 16.35 10.35 12.08
N ILE A 20 15.32 11.00 11.55
CA ILE A 20 13.93 10.88 12.04
C ILE A 20 13.49 9.40 12.06
N LYS A 21 13.70 8.66 10.97
CA LYS A 21 13.36 7.24 10.90
C LYS A 21 14.12 6.41 11.93
N LYS A 22 15.41 6.71 12.15
CA LYS A 22 16.24 6.01 13.14
C LYS A 22 15.83 6.30 14.58
N GLU A 23 15.33 7.50 14.86
CA GLU A 23 14.85 7.93 16.18
C GLU A 23 13.47 7.35 16.48
N TYR A 24 12.55 7.44 15.52
CA TYR A 24 11.15 7.01 15.65
C TYR A 24 10.86 5.69 14.92
N ARG A 25 11.72 4.67 15.08
CA ARG A 25 11.70 3.43 14.26
C ARG A 25 10.36 2.69 14.20
N ASN A 26 9.54 2.80 15.25
CA ASN A 26 8.24 2.12 15.34
C ASN A 26 7.06 3.04 14.97
N ASP A 27 7.34 4.32 14.74
CA ASP A 27 6.33 5.36 14.59
C ASP A 27 6.46 6.13 13.27
N VAL A 28 7.57 5.95 12.56
CA VAL A 28 7.84 6.55 11.25
C VAL A 28 8.36 5.49 10.28
N GLU A 29 7.68 5.33 9.14
CA GLU A 29 8.06 4.41 8.08
C GLU A 29 8.10 5.13 6.72
N TYR A 30 8.97 4.69 5.82
CA TYR A 30 8.88 5.10 4.42
C TYR A 30 7.66 4.43 3.79
N TRP A 31 6.68 5.25 3.40
CA TRP A 31 5.60 4.82 2.52
C TRP A 31 6.09 4.75 1.08
N ARG A 32 6.92 5.71 0.68
CA ARG A 32 7.66 5.73 -0.59
C ARG A 32 9.05 6.28 -0.32
N ASP A 33 10.05 5.50 -0.71
CA ASP A 33 11.46 5.80 -0.53
C ASP A 33 12.04 6.56 -1.74
N PHE A 34 13.31 6.98 -1.66
CA PHE A 34 14.03 7.76 -2.68
C PHE A 34 14.25 6.97 -4.00
N GLN A 35 13.18 6.74 -4.78
CA GLN A 35 13.27 5.91 -5.99
C GLN A 35 13.65 6.68 -7.25
N SER A 36 13.38 8.00 -7.35
CA SER A 36 13.79 8.89 -8.47
C SER A 36 13.25 10.33 -8.30
N ASP A 37 12.22 10.52 -7.48
CA ASP A 37 11.60 11.81 -7.25
C ASP A 37 12.31 12.55 -6.11
N ASP A 38 12.41 13.89 -6.24
CA ASP A 38 12.85 14.83 -5.18
C ASP A 38 11.80 14.92 -4.04
N GLU A 39 11.14 13.80 -3.71
CA GLU A 39 10.09 13.69 -2.70
C GLU A 39 10.06 12.29 -2.08
N VAL A 40 9.97 12.25 -0.75
CA VAL A 40 9.69 11.03 0.01
C VAL A 40 8.35 11.11 0.71
N PHE A 41 7.73 9.95 0.90
CA PHE A 41 6.47 9.86 1.64
C PHE A 41 6.69 9.13 2.95
N LEU A 42 6.39 9.80 4.06
CA LEU A 42 6.52 9.25 5.41
C LEU A 42 5.16 8.90 5.99
N LEU A 43 5.02 7.66 6.44
CA LEU A 43 3.93 7.24 7.31
C LEU A 43 4.28 7.59 8.76
N VAL A 44 3.50 8.46 9.39
CA VAL A 44 3.81 8.99 10.72
C VAL A 44 2.67 8.70 11.71
N SER A 45 3.02 8.10 12.86
CA SER A 45 2.10 7.88 13.98
C SER A 45 1.54 9.21 14.49
N LYS A 46 0.29 9.19 14.97
CA LYS A 46 -0.35 10.39 15.55
C LYS A 46 0.40 10.91 16.79
N SER A 47 1.05 10.03 17.55
CA SER A 47 1.79 10.32 18.79
C SER A 47 3.04 11.17 18.58
N VAL A 48 3.74 11.00 17.46
CA VAL A 48 5.04 11.67 17.19
C VAL A 48 4.94 12.71 16.07
N PHE A 49 3.73 12.92 15.53
CA PHE A 49 3.53 13.77 14.36
C PHE A 49 4.02 15.20 14.57
N LYS A 50 3.80 15.75 15.78
CA LYS A 50 4.18 17.13 16.09
C LYS A 50 5.70 17.27 16.08
N GLU A 51 6.39 16.36 16.74
CA GLU A 51 7.85 16.32 16.87
C GLU A 51 8.53 16.09 15.51
N VAL A 52 7.99 15.17 14.71
CA VAL A 52 8.48 14.90 13.35
C VAL A 52 8.30 16.14 12.47
N LYS A 53 7.12 16.78 12.50
CA LYS A 53 6.85 17.99 11.72
C LYS A 53 7.77 19.14 12.14
N GLU A 54 7.93 19.37 13.45
CA GLU A 54 8.83 20.41 13.97
C GLU A 54 10.28 20.15 13.55
N THR A 55 10.73 18.90 13.55
CA THR A 55 12.08 18.55 13.09
C THR A 55 12.26 18.87 11.61
N LEU A 56 11.32 18.48 10.76
CA LEU A 56 11.35 18.77 9.32
C LEU A 56 11.27 20.29 9.05
N ASP A 57 10.40 21.02 9.75
CA ASP A 57 10.27 22.48 9.64
C ASP A 57 11.57 23.19 10.06
N ASN A 58 12.24 22.73 11.13
CA ASN A 58 13.50 23.28 11.62
C ASN A 58 14.66 23.07 10.63
N ASN A 59 14.62 22.02 9.82
CA ASN A 59 15.54 21.79 8.71
C ASN A 59 15.10 22.54 7.44
N GLN A 60 14.09 23.41 7.51
CA GLN A 60 13.57 24.21 6.40
C GLN A 60 13.06 23.37 5.22
N MET A 61 12.66 22.13 5.49
CA MET A 61 12.18 21.21 4.48
C MET A 61 10.76 21.59 4.06
N LYS A 62 10.45 21.45 2.77
CA LYS A 62 9.08 21.65 2.28
C LYS A 62 8.25 20.39 2.56
N ILE A 63 7.14 20.55 3.27
CA ILE A 63 6.28 19.45 3.70
C ILE A 63 4.85 19.67 3.21
N GLU A 64 4.21 18.60 2.74
CA GLU A 64 2.79 18.52 2.44
C GLU A 64 2.12 17.41 3.26
N ILE A 65 0.92 17.67 3.80
CA ILE A 65 0.10 16.63 4.43
C ILE A 65 -0.74 15.96 3.34
N VAL A 66 -0.22 14.86 2.81
CA VAL A 66 -0.84 14.08 1.72
C VAL A 66 -2.08 13.36 2.22
N GLN A 67 -2.03 12.80 3.43
CA GLN A 67 -3.20 12.17 4.07
C GLN A 67 -3.24 12.53 5.56
N ASN A 68 -4.27 13.26 5.98
CA ASN A 68 -4.40 13.70 7.36
C ASN A 68 -4.86 12.58 8.32
N ASN A 69 -5.66 11.62 7.83
CA ASN A 69 -6.11 10.49 8.63
C ASN A 69 -6.18 9.23 7.76
N LEU A 70 -5.18 8.37 7.87
CA LEU A 70 -5.15 7.13 7.09
C LEU A 70 -6.32 6.20 7.44
N ASP A 71 -6.81 6.25 8.67
CA ASP A 71 -7.89 5.39 9.15
C ASP A 71 -9.19 5.66 8.37
N GLU A 72 -9.43 6.92 7.97
CA GLU A 72 -10.58 7.28 7.12
C GLU A 72 -10.49 6.65 5.73
N LEU A 73 -9.29 6.64 5.12
CA LEU A 73 -9.06 6.02 3.81
C LEU A 73 -9.30 4.50 3.89
N ILE A 74 -8.77 3.84 4.92
CA ILE A 74 -8.94 2.40 5.15
C ILE A 74 -10.42 2.07 5.39
N ASN A 75 -11.12 2.88 6.19
CA ASN A 75 -12.53 2.66 6.46
C ASN A 75 -13.40 2.90 5.22
N ALA A 76 -13.04 3.87 4.38
CA ALA A 76 -13.70 4.10 3.09
C ALA A 76 -13.49 2.93 2.12
N GLU A 77 -12.29 2.34 2.09
CA GLU A 77 -11.97 1.14 1.30
C GLU A 77 -12.80 -0.08 1.72
N ARG A 78 -13.03 -0.23 3.04
CA ARG A 78 -13.86 -1.31 3.61
C ARG A 78 -15.37 -1.09 3.46
N GLY A 79 -15.78 0.11 3.09
CA GLY A 79 -17.19 0.48 2.94
C GLY A 79 -17.90 -0.29 1.81
N PRO A 80 -19.24 -0.29 1.82
CA PRO A 80 -20.02 -0.88 0.72
C PRO A 80 -19.70 -0.17 -0.59
N SER A 81 -19.32 -0.94 -1.61
CA SER A 81 -19.01 -0.38 -2.93
C SER A 81 -20.29 -0.19 -3.72
N ARG A 82 -20.45 0.96 -4.40
CA ARG A 82 -21.61 1.26 -5.26
C ARG A 82 -21.73 0.33 -6.48
N HIS A 83 -20.76 -0.57 -6.69
CA HIS A 83 -20.66 -1.46 -7.84
C HIS A 83 -20.90 -2.94 -7.51
N ASP A 84 -21.61 -3.25 -6.42
CA ASP A 84 -21.86 -4.64 -6.01
C ASP A 84 -22.72 -5.45 -7.00
N ASP A 85 -23.34 -4.79 -7.98
CA ASP A 85 -24.25 -5.44 -8.93
C ASP A 85 -23.57 -6.09 -10.15
N LYS A 86 -22.26 -5.88 -10.37
CA LYS A 86 -21.53 -6.41 -11.55
C LYS A 86 -20.54 -7.52 -11.18
N LEU A 87 -21.07 -8.69 -10.83
CA LEU A 87 -20.25 -9.87 -10.51
C LEU A 87 -19.98 -10.72 -11.75
N VAL A 88 -18.69 -10.97 -12.03
CA VAL A 88 -18.22 -11.94 -13.03
C VAL A 88 -17.77 -13.19 -12.29
N PHE A 89 -18.47 -14.32 -12.44
CA PHE A 89 -18.22 -15.55 -11.65
C PHE A 89 -18.30 -15.38 -10.12
N GLY A 90 -19.04 -14.36 -9.64
CA GLY A 90 -19.08 -13.99 -8.22
C GLY A 90 -17.90 -13.13 -7.77
N PHE A 91 -17.12 -12.61 -8.71
CA PHE A 91 -15.99 -11.71 -8.49
C PHE A 91 -16.34 -10.30 -8.95
N ASN A 92 -16.01 -9.29 -8.15
CA ASN A 92 -16.22 -7.89 -8.53
C ASN A 92 -14.90 -7.30 -9.02
N LEU A 93 -14.79 -7.00 -10.31
CA LEU A 93 -13.57 -6.45 -10.93
C LEU A 93 -13.30 -4.99 -10.55
N ALA A 94 -14.28 -4.28 -9.99
CA ALA A 94 -14.20 -2.86 -9.66
C ALA A 94 -13.82 -2.59 -8.18
N LYS A 95 -13.51 -3.62 -7.39
CA LYS A 95 -13.09 -3.48 -5.99
C LYS A 95 -12.01 -4.46 -5.58
N HIS A 96 -11.36 -4.18 -4.45
CA HIS A 96 -10.50 -5.15 -3.79
C HIS A 96 -11.30 -6.37 -3.32
N ASN A 97 -10.72 -7.56 -3.52
CA ASN A 97 -11.33 -8.82 -3.17
C ASN A 97 -10.43 -9.56 -2.19
N SER A 98 -11.03 -10.35 -1.30
CA SER A 98 -10.27 -11.26 -0.46
C SER A 98 -9.54 -12.31 -1.30
N PHE A 99 -8.46 -12.83 -0.74
CA PHE A 99 -7.69 -13.92 -1.34
C PHE A 99 -8.56 -15.10 -1.79
N ASP A 100 -9.47 -15.56 -0.94
CA ASP A 100 -10.39 -16.67 -1.27
C ASP A 100 -11.30 -16.38 -2.47
N LYS A 101 -11.76 -15.13 -2.62
CA LYS A 101 -12.57 -14.72 -3.77
C LYS A 101 -11.75 -14.72 -5.05
N ILE A 102 -10.51 -14.24 -4.99
CA ILE A 102 -9.57 -14.27 -6.12
C ILE A 102 -9.31 -15.73 -6.53
N GLN A 103 -8.97 -16.61 -5.59
CA GLN A 103 -8.73 -18.03 -5.90
C GLN A 103 -9.96 -18.73 -6.50
N LYS A 104 -11.15 -18.49 -5.96
CA LYS A 104 -12.41 -19.02 -6.51
C LYS A 104 -12.66 -18.50 -7.93
N PHE A 105 -12.39 -17.23 -8.19
CA PHE A 105 -12.51 -16.63 -9.51
C PHE A 105 -11.55 -17.29 -10.52
N LEU A 106 -10.27 -17.42 -10.16
CA LEU A 106 -9.24 -18.03 -11.01
C LEU A 106 -9.59 -19.47 -11.39
N ARG A 107 -10.08 -20.27 -10.43
CA ARG A 107 -10.56 -21.63 -10.71
C ARG A 107 -11.76 -21.65 -11.66
N LYS A 108 -12.76 -20.80 -11.40
CA LYS A 108 -13.97 -20.76 -12.25
C LYS A 108 -13.66 -20.33 -13.68
N ILE A 109 -12.80 -19.32 -13.86
CA ILE A 109 -12.50 -18.80 -15.21
C ILE A 109 -11.65 -19.79 -16.00
N THR A 110 -10.66 -20.44 -15.37
CA THR A 110 -9.82 -21.44 -16.05
C THR A 110 -10.59 -22.73 -16.35
N SER A 111 -11.47 -23.20 -15.46
CA SER A 111 -12.38 -24.32 -15.76
C SER A 111 -13.42 -24.00 -16.83
N LYS A 112 -13.80 -22.73 -17.01
CA LYS A 112 -14.71 -22.36 -18.11
C LYS A 112 -13.99 -22.36 -19.46
N TYR A 113 -12.71 -21.97 -19.48
CA TYR A 113 -11.93 -21.78 -20.69
C TYR A 113 -10.70 -22.71 -20.69
N GLU A 114 -10.90 -24.00 -20.44
CA GLU A 114 -9.81 -24.99 -20.30
C GLU A 114 -8.98 -25.17 -21.57
N SER A 115 -9.56 -24.90 -22.74
CA SER A 115 -8.84 -24.95 -24.02
C SER A 115 -7.89 -23.77 -24.24
N MET A 116 -8.04 -22.69 -23.48
CA MET A 116 -7.25 -21.46 -23.62
C MET A 116 -6.52 -21.08 -22.34
N SER A 117 -6.71 -21.82 -21.24
CA SER A 117 -6.09 -21.46 -19.97
C SER A 117 -5.94 -22.65 -19.03
N LYS A 118 -4.87 -22.60 -18.24
CA LYS A 118 -4.58 -23.62 -17.21
C LYS A 118 -4.20 -22.93 -15.90
N LEU A 119 -4.77 -23.41 -14.80
CA LEU A 119 -4.37 -23.02 -13.45
C LEU A 119 -3.40 -24.04 -12.87
N GLU A 120 -2.22 -23.59 -12.48
CA GLU A 120 -1.16 -24.44 -11.93
C GLU A 120 -0.74 -23.98 -10.54
N VAL A 121 -0.44 -24.92 -9.65
CA VAL A 121 0.19 -24.61 -8.35
C VAL A 121 1.70 -24.64 -8.54
N ILE A 122 2.36 -23.50 -8.42
CA ILE A 122 3.80 -23.36 -8.63
C ILE A 122 4.62 -23.37 -7.33
N GLY A 123 3.94 -23.42 -6.18
CA GLY A 123 4.59 -23.44 -4.88
C GLY A 123 3.61 -23.13 -3.76
N ASN A 124 4.18 -22.88 -2.58
CA ASN A 124 3.43 -22.47 -1.40
C ASN A 124 4.10 -21.28 -0.73
N THR A 125 3.30 -20.43 -0.10
CA THR A 125 3.80 -19.34 0.76
C THR A 125 4.41 -19.90 2.05
N HIS A 126 5.07 -19.05 2.82
CA HIS A 126 5.56 -19.39 4.16
C HIS A 126 4.45 -19.96 5.07
N GLU A 127 3.25 -19.39 5.02
CA GLU A 127 2.07 -19.88 5.75
C GLU A 127 1.36 -21.08 5.07
N LYS A 128 2.04 -21.75 4.12
CA LYS A 128 1.55 -22.92 3.40
C LYS A 128 0.29 -22.67 2.55
N ARG A 129 0.07 -21.44 2.07
CA ARG A 129 -1.00 -21.15 1.09
C ARG A 129 -0.49 -21.45 -0.32
N PRO A 130 -1.30 -22.07 -1.20
CA PRO A 130 -0.88 -22.36 -2.57
C PRO A 130 -0.68 -21.07 -3.37
N ILE A 131 0.42 -21.03 -4.14
CA ILE A 131 0.71 -19.99 -5.11
C ILE A 131 0.25 -20.48 -6.47
N TYR A 132 -0.69 -19.76 -7.08
CA TYR A 132 -1.25 -20.10 -8.38
C TYR A 132 -0.63 -19.29 -9.51
N ALA A 133 -0.30 -19.97 -10.62
CA ALA A 133 -0.01 -19.36 -11.91
C ALA A 133 -1.16 -19.64 -12.88
N VAL A 134 -1.49 -18.65 -13.71
CA VAL A 134 -2.43 -18.79 -14.83
C VAL A 134 -1.63 -18.76 -16.12
N HIS A 135 -1.75 -19.82 -16.92
CA HIS A 135 -1.21 -19.88 -18.27
C HIS A 135 -2.35 -19.61 -19.25
N VAL A 136 -2.06 -18.86 -20.31
CA VAL A 136 -2.98 -18.50 -21.40
C VAL A 136 -2.30 -18.79 -22.73
#